data_AF-A0A969U645-F1
#
_entry.id   AF-A0A969U645-F1
#
_cell.length_a   1.000
_cell.length_b   1.000
_cell.length_c   1.000
_cell.angle_alpha   90.00
_cell.angle_beta   90.00
_cell.angle_gamma   90.00
#
_symmetry.space_group_name_H-M   'P 1'
#
loop_
_entity.id
_entity.type
_entity.pdbx_description
1 polymer ?
#
loop_
_entity_poly.entity_id
_entity_poly.type
_entity_poly.pdbx_seq_one_letter_code
_entity_poly.pdbx_strand_id
1 'polypeptide(L)'
;MANQLPPILVTFDADVLMAGRTQVWQEYAKVGACYIPEVVYDEIDYLTGRAVEPAQEQIAREFMRFFAQSGWIVTDAQETHRALEPSIKNQSKPAMLTVATAQCVYGLTKEHPDALVVFVSNSQPLLKRMASVGGTNLCGITGAMLLNWARKTERPPQVTQQLQSLMRALAERKSTQREHSKIQDAAVSKTGTSTSRLTGLRGGSELKPATSFTKSKKTGASSRSSSAKPKTPPRSREESRETLPAVYRMKHITAPKKRGGGFVSAAINFLGAVFFLIVAVGILWRVLDVRGFRKTFVPALPSPVREFVKSIDPK
;
A
#
# COMPACT_ATOMS: atom_id res chain seq x y z
N MET A 1 -9.20 -23.25 25.51
CA MET A 1 -9.23 -22.50 24.23
C MET A 1 -7.85 -21.92 24.00
N ALA A 2 -7.31 -21.96 22.78
CA ALA A 2 -5.97 -21.43 22.53
C ALA A 2 -6.00 -19.89 22.50
N ASN A 3 -5.21 -19.24 23.35
CA ASN A 3 -4.98 -17.79 23.29
C ASN A 3 -4.02 -17.46 22.14
N GLN A 4 -4.48 -17.64 20.90
CA GLN A 4 -3.76 -17.15 19.73
C GLN A 4 -3.70 -15.63 19.81
N LEU A 5 -2.48 -15.08 19.73
CA LEU A 5 -2.27 -13.64 19.66
C LEU A 5 -2.84 -13.10 18.33
N PRO A 6 -3.37 -11.87 18.30
CA PRO A 6 -3.71 -11.18 17.06
C PRO A 6 -2.56 -11.25 16.03
N PRO A 7 -2.86 -11.48 14.73
CA PRO A 7 -1.84 -11.43 13.69
C PRO A 7 -1.11 -10.08 13.68
N ILE A 8 0.16 -10.09 13.31
CA ILE A 8 0.98 -8.88 13.18
C ILE A 8 1.17 -8.61 11.69
N LEU A 9 0.78 -7.40 11.26
CA LEU A 9 0.98 -6.88 9.92
C LEU A 9 2.01 -5.76 10.02
N VAL A 10 3.07 -5.79 9.21
CA VAL A 10 4.16 -4.82 9.24
C VAL A 10 4.14 -4.00 7.96
N THR A 11 4.13 -2.67 8.06
CA THR A 11 4.02 -1.79 6.89
C THR A 11 4.88 -0.54 7.02
N PHE A 12 5.39 -0.02 5.90
CA PHE A 12 6.60 0.79 5.86
C PHE A 12 6.39 2.12 5.12
N ASP A 13 7.18 3.14 5.48
CA ASP A 13 7.46 4.26 4.58
C ASP A 13 8.63 3.95 3.63
N ALA A 14 8.80 4.80 2.60
CA ALA A 14 9.90 4.68 1.66
C ALA A 14 11.27 4.83 2.36
N ASP A 15 11.39 5.75 3.32
CA ASP A 15 12.63 6.05 4.03
C ASP A 15 13.22 4.83 4.77
N VAL A 16 12.40 4.01 5.41
CA VAL A 16 12.85 2.77 6.08
C VAL A 16 13.30 1.71 5.08
N LEU A 17 12.67 1.61 3.92
CA LEU A 17 13.04 0.65 2.89
C LEU A 17 14.33 1.08 2.18
N MET A 18 14.43 2.35 1.80
CA MET A 18 15.59 2.95 1.11
C MET A 18 16.81 3.15 2.02
N ALA A 19 16.65 3.15 3.34
CA ALA A 19 17.77 3.04 4.29
C ALA A 19 18.19 1.58 4.57
N GLY A 20 17.52 0.60 3.96
CA GLY A 20 17.74 -0.82 4.18
C GLY A 20 18.67 -1.50 3.16
N ARG A 21 18.69 -2.84 3.22
CA ARG A 21 19.33 -3.75 2.26
C ARG A 21 18.69 -5.14 2.40
N THR A 22 18.92 -6.06 1.46
CA THR A 22 18.30 -7.40 1.41
C THR A 22 18.28 -8.11 2.76
N GLN A 23 19.41 -8.15 3.47
CA GLN A 23 19.52 -8.76 4.80
C GLN A 23 18.57 -8.14 5.84
N VAL A 24 18.35 -6.82 5.80
CA VAL A 24 17.51 -6.11 6.77
C VAL A 24 16.03 -6.35 6.49
N TRP A 25 15.62 -6.34 5.22
CA TRP A 25 14.25 -6.66 4.83
C TRP A 25 13.92 -8.14 5.11
N GLN A 26 14.88 -9.06 4.96
CA GLN A 26 14.75 -10.46 5.39
C GLN A 26 14.56 -10.62 6.91
N GLU A 27 15.19 -9.78 7.74
CA GLU A 27 14.91 -9.76 9.19
C GLU A 27 13.47 -9.26 9.46
N TYR A 28 13.02 -8.20 8.79
CA TYR A 28 11.68 -7.64 8.98
C TYR A 28 10.55 -8.66 8.71
N ALA A 29 10.72 -9.53 7.72
CA ALA A 29 9.77 -10.60 7.40
C ALA A 29 9.55 -11.62 8.55
N LYS A 30 10.45 -11.69 9.54
CA LYS A 30 10.31 -12.59 10.71
C LYS A 30 9.30 -12.10 11.75
N VAL A 31 8.88 -10.83 11.69
CA VAL A 31 8.03 -10.20 12.70
C VAL A 31 6.53 -10.37 12.41
N GLY A 32 6.16 -10.46 11.12
CA GLY A 32 4.77 -10.55 10.69
C GLY A 32 4.64 -10.45 9.17
N ALA A 33 3.41 -10.50 8.67
CA ALA A 33 3.14 -10.35 7.24
C ALA A 33 3.46 -8.92 6.79
N CYS A 34 4.30 -8.76 5.76
CA CYS A 34 4.79 -7.46 5.32
C CYS A 34 3.94 -6.89 4.18
N TYR A 35 3.46 -5.66 4.36
CA TYR A 35 2.57 -4.92 3.46
C TYR A 35 3.22 -3.60 3.02
N ILE A 36 3.25 -3.37 1.72
CA ILE A 36 3.80 -2.16 1.10
C ILE A 36 2.64 -1.34 0.53
N PRO A 37 2.44 -0.08 0.97
CA PRO A 37 1.50 0.83 0.33
C PRO A 37 1.82 0.98 -1.15
N GLU A 38 0.82 0.93 -2.04
CA GLU A 38 1.01 1.07 -3.49
C GLU A 38 1.84 2.32 -3.84
N VAL A 39 1.55 3.45 -3.19
CA VAL A 39 2.30 4.71 -3.37
C VAL A 39 3.77 4.65 -2.93
N VAL A 40 4.15 3.74 -2.03
CA VAL A 40 5.54 3.49 -1.62
C VAL A 40 6.23 2.54 -2.61
N TYR A 41 5.50 1.55 -3.11
CA TYR A 41 5.98 0.66 -4.17
C TYR A 41 6.28 1.44 -5.46
N ASP A 42 5.35 2.27 -5.92
CA ASP A 42 5.47 3.13 -7.10
C ASP A 42 6.64 4.12 -7.00
N GLU A 43 6.90 4.69 -5.81
CA GLU A 43 8.03 5.60 -5.62
C GLU A 43 9.37 4.86 -5.73
N ILE A 44 9.47 3.65 -5.17
CA ILE A 44 10.70 2.86 -5.24
C ILE A 44 10.92 2.32 -6.67
N ASP A 45 9.87 1.90 -7.38
CA ASP A 45 9.96 1.54 -8.81
C ASP A 45 10.45 2.73 -9.66
N TYR A 46 9.86 3.92 -9.47
CA TYR A 46 10.29 5.16 -10.12
C TYR A 46 11.78 5.45 -9.89
N LEU A 47 12.28 5.20 -8.67
CA LEU A 47 13.69 5.41 -8.32
C LEU A 47 14.64 4.40 -8.97
N THR A 48 14.19 3.25 -9.51
CA THR A 48 15.05 2.25 -10.18
C THR A 48 15.73 2.73 -11.47
N GLY A 49 15.29 3.87 -12.04
CA GLY A 49 15.92 4.48 -13.21
C GLY A 49 15.78 6.01 -13.28
N ARG A 50 15.31 6.66 -12.21
CA ARG A 50 15.17 8.13 -12.14
C ARG A 50 15.57 8.74 -10.78
N ALA A 51 16.33 8.01 -9.95
CA ALA A 51 16.92 8.61 -8.77
C ALA A 51 17.98 9.68 -9.15
N VAL A 52 18.15 10.69 -8.30
CA VAL A 52 19.19 11.72 -8.49
C VAL A 52 20.58 11.18 -8.12
N GLU A 53 20.63 10.27 -7.16
CA GLU A 53 21.87 9.64 -6.67
C GLU A 53 21.95 8.18 -7.12
N PRO A 54 23.04 7.75 -7.79
CA PRO A 54 23.22 6.34 -8.20
C PRO A 54 23.15 5.34 -7.04
N ALA A 55 23.49 5.76 -5.82
CA ALA A 55 23.36 4.94 -4.62
C ALA A 55 21.89 4.64 -4.27
N GLN A 56 20.99 5.61 -4.46
CA GLN A 56 19.55 5.41 -4.27
C GLN A 56 18.98 4.51 -5.38
N GLU A 57 19.41 4.70 -6.63
CA GLU A 57 19.02 3.82 -7.75
C GLU A 57 19.42 2.35 -7.50
N GLN A 58 20.65 2.14 -7.00
CA GLN A 58 21.17 0.82 -6.63
C GLN A 58 20.30 0.15 -5.55
N ILE A 59 19.92 0.87 -4.50
CA ILE A 59 19.08 0.34 -3.41
C ILE A 59 17.65 0.07 -3.90
N ALA A 60 17.07 0.95 -4.73
CA ALA A 60 15.76 0.73 -5.34
C ALA A 60 15.75 -0.56 -6.20
N ARG A 61 16.75 -0.74 -7.07
CA ARG A 61 16.93 -1.96 -7.87
C ARG A 61 17.11 -3.20 -6.99
N GLU A 62 17.84 -3.09 -5.88
CA GLU A 62 17.99 -4.20 -4.92
C GLU A 62 16.65 -4.54 -4.25
N PHE A 63 15.89 -3.54 -3.81
CA PHE A 63 14.59 -3.72 -3.19
C PHE A 63 13.58 -4.37 -4.12
N MET A 64 13.45 -3.89 -5.37
CA MET A 64 12.49 -4.44 -6.33
C MET A 64 12.81 -5.90 -6.69
N ARG A 65 14.10 -6.25 -6.79
CA ARG A 65 14.56 -7.63 -6.96
C ARG A 65 14.24 -8.52 -5.75
N PHE A 66 14.41 -8.00 -4.53
CA PHE A 66 14.02 -8.70 -3.30
C PHE A 66 12.49 -8.88 -3.22
N PHE A 67 11.73 -7.82 -3.47
CA PHE A 67 10.27 -7.80 -3.38
C PHE A 67 9.62 -8.88 -4.25
N ALA A 68 10.09 -9.03 -5.50
CA ALA A 68 9.61 -10.06 -6.42
C ALA A 68 9.77 -11.51 -5.93
N GLN A 69 10.54 -11.75 -4.86
CA GLN A 69 10.80 -13.06 -4.26
C GLN A 69 10.44 -13.14 -2.76
N SER A 70 10.03 -12.02 -2.14
CA SER A 70 9.89 -11.92 -0.68
C SER A 70 8.56 -12.43 -0.12
N GLY A 71 7.54 -12.59 -0.98
CA GLY A 71 6.16 -12.86 -0.54
C GLY A 71 5.48 -11.68 0.14
N TRP A 72 6.05 -10.47 0.04
CA TRP A 72 5.44 -9.25 0.55
C TRP A 72 4.26 -8.81 -0.34
N ILE A 73 3.29 -8.12 0.27
CA ILE A 73 2.00 -7.82 -0.36
C ILE A 73 1.92 -6.31 -0.66
N VAL A 74 1.54 -5.91 -1.88
CA VAL A 74 1.14 -4.51 -2.15
C VAL A 74 -0.28 -4.31 -1.66
N THR A 75 -0.58 -3.16 -1.06
CA THR A 75 -1.93 -2.77 -0.64
C THR A 75 -2.31 -1.39 -1.18
N ASP A 76 -3.49 -1.35 -1.81
CA ASP A 76 -4.22 -0.19 -2.31
C ASP A 76 -5.27 0.33 -1.30
N ALA A 77 -5.32 -0.27 -0.11
CA ALA A 77 -6.20 0.15 0.98
C ALA A 77 -6.01 1.66 1.24
N GLN A 78 -7.09 2.41 1.40
CA GLN A 78 -7.03 3.85 1.68
C GLN A 78 -8.22 4.28 2.53
N GLU A 79 -7.96 4.98 3.63
CA GLU A 79 -9.01 5.59 4.45
C GLU A 79 -8.64 7.02 4.88
N THR A 80 -9.65 7.87 4.94
CA THR A 80 -9.57 9.26 5.36
C THR A 80 -9.61 9.41 6.88
N HIS A 81 -8.81 10.34 7.41
CA HIS A 81 -8.89 10.72 8.82
C HIS A 81 -8.44 12.16 9.02
N ARG A 82 -9.13 12.90 9.89
CA ARG A 82 -8.88 14.33 10.12
C ARG A 82 -7.43 14.64 10.54
N ALA A 83 -6.78 13.76 11.31
CA ALA A 83 -5.38 13.94 11.69
C ALA A 83 -4.37 13.68 10.54
N LEU A 84 -4.83 13.08 9.44
CA LEU A 84 -4.05 12.76 8.24
C LEU A 84 -4.32 13.72 7.08
N GLU A 85 -5.24 14.67 7.24
CA GLU A 85 -5.60 15.63 6.19
C GLU A 85 -4.41 16.53 5.78
N PRO A 86 -4.27 16.85 4.48
CA PRO A 86 -3.21 17.72 4.00
C PRO A 86 -3.40 19.15 4.51
N SER A 87 -2.50 19.59 5.40
CA SER A 87 -2.58 20.90 6.09
C SER A 87 -2.43 22.12 5.16
N ILE A 88 -2.01 21.91 3.91
CA ILE A 88 -1.82 22.91 2.85
C ILE A 88 -2.20 22.22 1.53
N LYS A 89 -2.89 22.93 0.61
CA LYS A 89 -3.30 22.38 -0.70
C LYS A 89 -2.15 22.12 -1.66
N ASN A 90 -1.15 23.01 -1.68
CA ASN A 90 0.03 22.89 -2.54
C ASN A 90 1.14 22.17 -1.77
N GLN A 91 1.21 20.84 -1.90
CA GLN A 91 2.24 20.02 -1.26
C GLN A 91 3.35 19.64 -2.25
N SER A 92 4.57 19.47 -1.73
CA SER A 92 5.66 18.85 -2.48
C SER A 92 5.43 17.34 -2.64
N LYS A 93 6.05 16.72 -3.65
CA LYS A 93 5.93 15.26 -3.90
C LYS A 93 6.17 14.42 -2.62
N PRO A 94 7.22 14.65 -1.80
CA PRO A 94 7.43 13.87 -0.57
C PRO A 94 6.35 14.09 0.49
N ALA A 95 5.76 15.29 0.57
CA ALA A 95 4.66 15.57 1.50
C ALA A 95 3.36 14.88 1.07
N MET A 96 3.07 14.83 -0.24
CA MET A 96 1.94 14.07 -0.78
C MET A 96 2.12 12.56 -0.54
N LEU A 97 3.30 12.01 -0.81
CA LEU A 97 3.65 10.62 -0.52
C LEU A 97 3.46 10.32 0.98
N THR A 98 3.95 11.19 1.87
CA THR A 98 3.77 11.07 3.32
C THR A 98 2.29 11.00 3.73
N VAL A 99 1.42 11.81 3.12
CA VAL A 99 -0.03 11.79 3.39
C VAL A 99 -0.70 10.54 2.84
N ALA A 100 -0.38 10.13 1.61
CA ALA A 100 -0.94 8.94 0.98
C ALA A 100 -0.52 7.65 1.71
N THR A 101 0.76 7.52 2.10
CA THR A 101 1.27 6.43 2.95
C THR A 101 0.48 6.37 4.27
N ALA A 102 0.28 7.51 4.93
CA ALA A 102 -0.48 7.55 6.19
C ALA A 102 -1.94 7.11 6.03
N GLN A 103 -2.62 7.56 4.97
CA GLN A 103 -4.00 7.16 4.65
C GLN A 103 -4.09 5.67 4.31
N CYS A 104 -3.08 5.12 3.63
CA CYS A 104 -3.03 3.70 3.29
C CYS A 104 -2.84 2.82 4.53
N VAL A 105 -1.89 3.19 5.39
CA VAL A 105 -1.68 2.54 6.70
C VAL A 105 -2.94 2.59 7.56
N TYR A 106 -3.73 3.66 7.49
CA TYR A 106 -5.03 3.71 8.17
C TYR A 106 -6.09 2.81 7.50
N GLY A 107 -6.16 2.77 6.17
CA GLY A 107 -7.01 1.83 5.42
C GLY A 107 -6.76 0.38 5.82
N LEU A 108 -5.49 -0.04 5.88
CA LEU A 108 -5.08 -1.38 6.32
C LEU A 108 -5.56 -1.71 7.76
N THR A 109 -5.67 -0.71 8.65
CA THR A 109 -6.26 -0.92 10.00
C THR A 109 -7.78 -1.11 9.99
N LYS A 110 -8.49 -0.65 8.95
CA LYS A 110 -9.93 -0.87 8.77
C LYS A 110 -10.23 -2.25 8.18
N GLU A 111 -9.41 -2.68 7.22
CA GLU A 111 -9.53 -3.99 6.57
C GLU A 111 -9.17 -5.14 7.52
N HIS A 112 -8.27 -4.89 8.48
CA HIS A 112 -7.82 -5.87 9.46
C HIS A 112 -8.08 -5.42 10.91
N PRO A 113 -9.37 -5.28 11.33
CA PRO A 113 -9.75 -4.75 12.65
C PRO A 113 -9.42 -5.70 13.82
N ASP A 114 -8.96 -6.91 13.52
CA ASP A 114 -8.61 -7.99 14.44
C ASP A 114 -7.11 -8.35 14.41
N ALA A 115 -6.30 -7.65 13.60
CA ALA A 115 -4.84 -7.79 13.53
C ALA A 115 -4.14 -6.48 13.93
N LEU A 116 -2.94 -6.56 14.49
CA LEU A 116 -2.14 -5.40 14.87
C LEU A 116 -1.30 -4.92 13.68
N VAL A 117 -1.60 -3.71 13.20
CA VAL A 117 -0.79 -3.01 12.19
C VAL A 117 0.37 -2.28 12.88
N VAL A 118 1.58 -2.68 12.54
CA VAL A 118 2.84 -2.07 12.96
C VAL A 118 3.35 -1.22 11.81
N PHE A 119 3.15 0.10 11.92
CA PHE A 119 3.72 1.05 10.98
C PHE A 119 5.19 1.33 11.33
N VAL A 120 6.04 1.35 10.32
CA VAL A 120 7.49 1.44 10.45
C VAL A 120 7.95 2.69 9.71
N SER A 121 8.46 3.67 10.46
CA SER A 121 8.92 4.95 9.91
C SER A 121 10.06 5.52 10.72
N ASN A 122 11.03 6.14 10.07
CA ASN A 122 12.08 6.91 10.74
C ASN A 122 11.65 8.38 10.98
N SER A 123 10.58 8.83 10.33
CA SER A 123 10.03 10.18 10.43
C SER A 123 9.24 10.37 11.73
N GLN A 124 9.88 10.96 12.75
CA GLN A 124 9.25 11.28 14.04
C GLN A 124 7.96 12.13 13.92
N PRO A 125 7.85 13.13 13.01
CA PRO A 125 6.59 13.81 12.75
C PRO A 125 5.48 12.88 12.25
N LEU A 126 5.81 11.92 11.38
CA LEU A 126 4.85 10.96 10.83
C LEU A 126 4.40 9.94 11.88
N LEU A 127 5.32 9.39 12.68
CA LEU A 127 4.98 8.53 13.82
C LEU A 127 4.01 9.22 14.80
N LYS A 128 4.28 10.49 15.15
CA LYS A 128 3.38 11.29 16.00
C LYS A 128 2.02 11.52 15.34
N ARG A 129 1.98 11.79 14.03
CA ARG A 129 0.74 11.92 13.26
C ARG A 129 -0.07 10.62 13.27
N MET A 130 0.55 9.46 13.02
CA MET A 130 -0.14 8.17 13.08
C MET A 130 -0.65 7.84 14.50
N ALA A 131 0.10 8.16 15.56
CA ALA A 131 -0.37 8.01 16.92
C ALA A 131 -1.63 8.85 17.21
N SER A 132 -1.72 10.07 16.66
CA SER A 132 -2.90 10.94 16.80
C SER A 132 -4.15 10.47 16.02
N VAL A 133 -4.06 9.38 15.28
CA VAL A 133 -5.22 8.70 14.67
C VAL A 133 -5.99 7.84 15.68
N GLY A 134 -5.37 7.44 16.80
CA GLY A 134 -6.06 6.74 17.89
C GLY A 134 -6.58 5.33 17.56
N GLY A 135 -6.08 4.69 16.50
CA GLY A 135 -6.49 3.33 16.11
C GLY A 135 -6.11 2.29 17.17
N THR A 136 -7.08 1.53 17.69
CA THR A 136 -6.85 0.50 18.72
C THR A 136 -5.98 -0.65 18.24
N ASN A 137 -5.87 -0.86 16.94
CA ASN A 137 -5.05 -1.87 16.27
C ASN A 137 -3.87 -1.29 15.47
N LEU A 138 -3.41 -0.07 15.79
CA LEU A 138 -2.30 0.60 15.12
C LEU A 138 -1.20 1.01 16.13
N CYS A 139 0.06 0.74 15.83
CA CYS A 139 1.19 1.36 16.51
C CYS A 139 2.32 1.71 15.53
N GLY A 140 3.03 2.81 15.79
CA GLY A 140 4.20 3.23 15.01
C GLY A 140 5.52 2.97 15.73
N ILE A 141 6.54 2.45 15.03
CA ILE A 141 7.90 2.24 15.52
C ILE A 141 8.96 2.63 14.46
N THR A 142 10.23 2.73 14.84
CA THR A 142 11.33 2.98 13.88
C THR A 142 11.86 1.69 13.24
N GLY A 143 12.53 1.80 12.09
CA GLY A 143 13.18 0.66 11.44
C GLY A 143 14.25 -0.01 12.30
N ALA A 144 14.89 0.75 13.21
CA ALA A 144 15.83 0.23 14.20
C ALA A 144 15.14 -0.56 15.33
N MET A 145 13.98 -0.12 15.79
CA MET A 145 13.17 -0.87 16.78
C MET A 145 12.66 -2.19 16.19
N LEU A 146 12.20 -2.18 14.93
CA LEU A 146 11.80 -3.39 14.23
C LEU A 146 12.98 -4.36 14.04
N LEU A 147 14.16 -3.85 13.65
CA LEU A 147 15.35 -4.70 13.45
C LEU A 147 15.84 -5.34 14.76
N ASN A 148 15.77 -4.60 15.88
CA ASN A 148 16.08 -5.14 17.20
C ASN A 148 15.07 -6.21 17.62
N TRP A 149 13.77 -6.00 17.37
CA TRP A 149 12.73 -7.00 17.64
C TRP A 149 12.94 -8.27 16.82
N ALA A 150 13.16 -8.14 15.50
CA ALA A 150 13.41 -9.28 14.60
C ALA A 150 14.61 -10.14 15.03
N ARG A 151 15.68 -9.50 15.52
CA ARG A 151 16.94 -10.18 15.90
C ARG A 151 16.97 -10.72 17.33
N LYS A 152 16.30 -10.06 18.27
CA LYS A 152 16.31 -10.43 19.70
C LYS A 152 15.05 -11.17 20.16
N THR A 153 14.01 -11.21 19.33
CA THR A 153 12.63 -11.63 19.70
C THR A 153 11.98 -10.72 20.76
N GLU A 154 12.63 -9.61 21.12
CA GLU A 154 12.19 -8.65 22.14
C GLU A 154 11.19 -7.65 21.54
N ARG A 155 9.89 -7.81 21.85
CA ARG A 155 8.83 -6.93 21.32
C ARG A 155 8.92 -5.53 21.95
N PRO A 156 8.94 -4.43 21.16
CA PRO A 156 9.03 -3.07 21.72
C PRO A 156 7.84 -2.75 22.64
N PRO A 157 8.04 -2.00 23.75
CA PRO A 157 6.98 -1.78 24.76
C PRO A 157 5.68 -1.21 24.19
N GLN A 158 5.77 -0.28 23.25
CA GLN A 158 4.60 0.32 22.56
C GLN A 158 3.77 -0.74 21.81
N VAL A 159 4.41 -1.68 21.12
CA VAL A 159 3.73 -2.76 20.40
C VAL A 159 3.09 -3.74 21.39
N THR A 160 3.74 -4.02 22.52
CA THR A 160 3.17 -4.84 23.60
C THR A 160 1.93 -4.19 24.22
N GLN A 161 1.98 -2.89 24.52
CA GLN A 161 0.84 -2.12 25.04
C GLN A 161 -0.33 -2.06 24.04
N GLN A 162 -0.03 -1.88 22.75
CA GLN A 162 -1.06 -1.88 21.71
C GLN A 162 -1.70 -3.26 21.56
N LEU A 163 -0.92 -4.34 21.55
CA LEU A 163 -1.41 -5.72 21.46
C LEU A 163 -2.33 -6.07 22.64
N GLN A 164 -1.96 -5.69 23.86
CA GLN A 164 -2.80 -5.85 25.06
C GLN A 164 -4.09 -5.03 25.01
N SER A 165 -4.10 -3.91 24.28
CA SER A 165 -5.29 -3.05 24.11
C SER A 165 -6.22 -3.63 23.03
N LEU A 166 -5.67 -4.11 21.92
CA LEU A 166 -6.40 -4.87 20.91
C LEU A 166 -7.03 -6.14 21.50
N MET A 167 -6.28 -6.94 22.27
CA MET A 167 -6.80 -8.17 22.89
C MET A 167 -8.00 -7.93 23.82
N ARG A 168 -8.06 -6.78 24.52
CA ARG A 168 -9.21 -6.39 25.35
C ARG A 168 -10.42 -6.05 24.48
N ALA A 169 -10.25 -5.17 23.48
CA ALA A 169 -11.32 -4.81 22.55
C ALA A 169 -11.89 -6.04 21.80
N LEU A 170 -11.04 -7.03 21.46
CA LEU A 170 -11.48 -8.28 20.83
C LEU A 170 -12.20 -9.23 21.79
N ALA A 171 -11.97 -9.14 23.10
CA ALA A 171 -12.75 -9.87 24.11
C ALA A 171 -14.14 -9.25 24.29
N GLU A 172 -14.21 -7.91 24.36
CA GLU A 172 -15.45 -7.13 24.51
C GLU A 172 -16.41 -7.28 23.31
N ARG A 173 -15.88 -7.36 22.08
CA ARG A 173 -16.66 -7.73 20.88
C ARG A 173 -17.27 -9.14 20.99
N LYS A 174 -16.56 -10.09 21.62
CA LYS A 174 -16.96 -11.50 21.71
C LYS A 174 -17.97 -11.79 22.84
N SER A 175 -18.02 -10.96 23.89
CA SER A 175 -19.09 -11.04 24.90
C SER A 175 -20.40 -10.48 24.35
N THR A 176 -20.39 -9.24 23.84
CA THR A 176 -21.57 -8.55 23.30
C THR A 176 -22.25 -9.32 22.16
N GLN A 177 -21.48 -9.96 21.27
CA GLN A 177 -22.03 -10.83 20.21
C GLN A 177 -22.82 -12.04 20.77
N ARG A 178 -22.38 -12.63 21.89
CA ARG A 178 -23.05 -13.79 22.51
C ARG A 178 -24.37 -13.42 23.18
N GLU A 179 -24.44 -12.23 23.77
CA GLU A 179 -25.66 -11.74 24.43
C GLU A 179 -26.78 -11.48 23.41
N HIS A 180 -26.46 -10.85 22.27
CA HIS A 180 -27.43 -10.64 21.19
C HIS A 180 -27.98 -11.95 20.60
N SER A 181 -27.14 -12.98 20.39
CA SER A 181 -27.59 -14.30 19.92
C SER A 181 -28.63 -14.91 20.87
N LYS A 182 -28.34 -14.89 22.19
CA LYS A 182 -29.17 -15.52 23.22
C LYS A 182 -30.56 -14.88 23.36
N ILE A 183 -30.73 -13.63 22.96
CA ILE A 183 -32.02 -12.92 22.95
C ILE A 183 -32.87 -13.34 21.74
N GLN A 184 -32.27 -13.66 20.58
CA GLN A 184 -33.02 -14.09 19.40
C GLN A 184 -33.57 -15.52 19.55
N ASP A 185 -32.78 -16.46 20.07
CA ASP A 185 -33.22 -17.84 20.32
C ASP A 185 -34.42 -17.90 21.30
N ALA A 186 -34.43 -17.00 22.29
CA ALA A 186 -35.53 -16.84 23.25
C ALA A 186 -36.82 -16.28 22.64
N ALA A 187 -36.73 -15.54 21.53
CA ALA A 187 -37.88 -15.00 20.80
C ALA A 187 -38.50 -16.01 19.83
N VAL A 188 -37.67 -16.78 19.10
CA VAL A 188 -38.13 -17.78 18.11
C VAL A 188 -38.91 -18.92 18.79
N SER A 189 -38.56 -19.26 20.03
CA SER A 189 -39.19 -20.35 20.80
C SER A 189 -40.63 -20.07 21.31
N LYS A 190 -41.27 -18.97 20.88
CA LYS A 190 -42.61 -18.54 21.34
C LYS A 190 -43.64 -18.28 20.24
N THR A 191 -43.60 -19.04 19.14
CA THR A 191 -44.76 -19.15 18.23
C THR A 191 -45.74 -20.24 18.72
N GLY A 192 -46.16 -20.13 19.98
CA GLY A 192 -47.13 -21.03 20.61
C GLY A 192 -48.56 -20.60 20.28
N THR A 193 -49.40 -21.57 19.89
CA THR A 193 -50.80 -21.39 19.52
C THR A 193 -51.58 -20.48 20.47
N SER A 194 -52.27 -19.47 19.94
CA SER A 194 -53.26 -18.68 20.70
C SER A 194 -54.38 -18.19 19.79
N THR A 195 -55.41 -19.03 19.66
CA THR A 195 -56.72 -18.64 19.13
C THR A 195 -57.47 -17.81 20.18
N SER A 196 -57.81 -16.57 19.86
CA SER A 196 -58.78 -15.77 20.62
C SER A 196 -59.68 -14.98 19.67
N ARG A 197 -60.93 -14.75 20.09
CA ARG A 197 -62.00 -14.17 19.28
C ARG A 197 -62.71 -13.07 20.07
N LEU A 198 -63.07 -12.00 19.35
CA LEU A 198 -64.19 -11.08 19.61
C LEU A 198 -64.11 -10.09 20.81
N THR A 199 -64.51 -8.85 20.48
CA THR A 199 -65.17 -7.83 21.33
C THR A 199 -64.41 -7.21 22.52
N GLY A 200 -64.56 -5.91 22.83
CA GLY A 200 -65.28 -4.83 22.14
C GLY A 200 -65.44 -3.57 23.03
N LEU A 201 -65.90 -2.44 22.47
CA LEU A 201 -66.15 -1.14 23.13
C LEU A 201 -64.88 -0.46 23.74
N ARG A 202 -64.85 0.79 24.21
CA ARG A 202 -65.42 2.11 23.85
C ARG A 202 -65.22 3.02 25.08
N GLY A 203 -64.53 4.15 24.91
CA GLY A 203 -64.23 5.12 25.99
C GLY A 203 -62.72 5.33 26.14
N GLY A 204 -62.23 6.45 26.69
CA GLY A 204 -62.94 7.62 27.23
C GLY A 204 -62.12 8.29 28.32
N SER A 205 -62.03 9.63 28.33
CA SER A 205 -61.11 10.45 29.15
C SER A 205 -59.61 10.25 28.78
N GLU A 206 -58.78 11.27 28.61
CA GLU A 206 -58.42 12.39 29.51
C GLU A 206 -57.74 11.97 30.82
N LEU A 207 -56.41 12.18 30.89
CA LEU A 207 -55.74 12.66 32.10
C LEU A 207 -54.53 13.53 31.73
N LYS A 208 -54.30 14.55 32.55
CA LYS A 208 -53.27 15.60 32.41
C LYS A 208 -52.34 15.53 33.63
N PRO A 209 -51.02 15.56 33.46
CA PRO A 209 -50.24 16.73 33.91
C PRO A 209 -49.25 17.20 32.82
N ALA A 210 -48.88 18.48 32.63
CA ALA A 210 -48.65 19.63 33.50
C ALA A 210 -47.20 19.79 34.00
N THR A 211 -46.50 20.80 33.43
CA THR A 211 -45.26 21.45 33.92
C THR A 211 -43.97 20.61 33.90
N SER A 212 -42.74 21.16 33.87
CA SER A 212 -42.32 22.56 34.15
C SER A 212 -41.13 23.07 33.30
N PHE A 213 -40.91 24.38 33.42
CA PHE A 213 -39.77 25.24 33.03
C PHE A 213 -38.37 24.60 33.14
N THR A 214 -37.39 25.00 32.32
CA THR A 214 -36.61 26.24 32.56
C THR A 214 -36.08 26.94 31.30
N LYS A 215 -35.78 28.23 31.42
CA LYS A 215 -35.40 29.16 30.33
C LYS A 215 -34.44 30.23 30.86
N SER A 216 -33.52 30.72 30.01
CA SER A 216 -32.60 31.87 30.28
C SER A 216 -31.48 31.55 31.30
N LYS A 217 -30.40 32.35 31.54
CA LYS A 217 -29.90 33.69 31.11
C LYS A 217 -28.38 33.72 31.46
N LYS A 218 -27.45 34.56 30.95
CA LYS A 218 -27.23 35.30 29.69
C LYS A 218 -25.93 36.13 29.83
N THR A 219 -25.02 36.11 28.84
CA THR A 219 -23.84 37.02 28.63
C THR A 219 -22.70 37.09 29.68
N GLY A 220 -21.47 37.06 29.18
CA GLY A 220 -20.33 37.85 29.67
C GLY A 220 -19.46 38.28 28.47
N ALA A 221 -19.09 39.56 28.36
CA ALA A 221 -18.32 40.09 27.22
C ALA A 221 -17.59 41.39 27.60
N SER A 222 -16.37 41.61 27.07
CA SER A 222 -15.54 42.85 27.04
C SER A 222 -14.05 42.44 26.90
N SER A 223 -13.12 43.18 26.28
CA SER A 223 -13.15 44.13 25.15
C SER A 223 -11.71 44.51 24.71
N ARG A 224 -11.51 44.89 23.43
CA ARG A 224 -10.42 45.79 22.91
C ARG A 224 -8.96 45.30 23.09
N SER A 225 -7.96 45.59 22.25
CA SER A 225 -7.80 46.30 20.95
C SER A 225 -6.43 45.83 20.32
N SER A 226 -5.79 46.37 19.26
CA SER A 226 -5.89 47.67 18.58
C SER A 226 -5.55 47.65 17.07
N SER A 227 -4.33 48.04 16.67
CA SER A 227 -4.02 48.61 15.33
C SER A 227 -2.54 48.55 14.92
N ALA A 228 -2.23 48.12 13.68
CA ALA A 228 -1.14 48.65 12.82
C ALA A 228 -1.23 48.14 11.36
N LYS A 229 -0.67 48.90 10.40
CA LYS A 229 -0.55 48.65 8.94
C LYS A 229 0.47 49.67 8.36
N PRO A 230 0.92 49.62 7.08
CA PRO A 230 1.27 48.52 6.16
C PRO A 230 2.72 48.65 5.59
N LYS A 231 3.20 47.74 4.70
CA LYS A 231 4.18 48.04 3.61
C LYS A 231 4.38 46.88 2.60
N THR A 232 4.72 47.21 1.34
CA THR A 232 4.94 46.35 0.13
C THR A 232 5.30 47.30 -1.06
N PRO A 233 5.67 46.88 -2.30
CA PRO A 233 6.20 45.60 -2.84
C PRO A 233 7.73 45.77 -3.15
N PRO A 234 8.40 45.41 -4.29
CA PRO A 234 8.05 44.71 -5.57
C PRO A 234 8.11 43.16 -5.44
N ARG A 235 7.91 42.28 -6.44
CA ARG A 235 7.59 42.31 -7.90
C ARG A 235 8.72 42.36 -8.97
N SER A 236 9.39 41.23 -9.19
CA SER A 236 9.50 40.56 -10.52
C SER A 236 8.50 39.39 -10.52
N ARG A 237 7.86 38.90 -11.59
CA ARG A 237 8.05 38.89 -13.06
C ARG A 237 9.31 38.17 -13.57
N GLU A 238 9.21 36.86 -13.61
CA GLU A 238 9.71 36.03 -14.71
C GLU A 238 8.58 35.07 -15.15
N GLU A 239 8.66 34.47 -16.34
CA GLU A 239 7.48 34.17 -17.15
C GLU A 239 7.34 32.68 -17.53
N SER A 240 6.14 32.14 -17.31
CA SER A 240 5.51 31.00 -17.98
C SER A 240 6.36 29.80 -18.42
N ARG A 241 6.33 28.74 -17.61
CA ARG A 241 6.09 27.37 -18.13
C ARG A 241 4.92 26.73 -17.40
N GLU A 242 3.72 26.88 -17.97
CA GLU A 242 2.52 26.18 -17.52
C GLU A 242 2.56 24.69 -17.88
N THR A 243 3.39 23.93 -17.16
CA THR A 243 3.27 22.48 -17.13
C THR A 243 2.24 22.11 -16.06
N LEU A 244 0.96 22.42 -16.31
CA LEU A 244 -0.15 21.94 -15.48
C LEU A 244 -0.09 20.41 -15.46
N PRO A 245 0.23 19.76 -14.32
CA PRO A 245 0.21 18.30 -14.27
C PRO A 245 -1.25 17.88 -14.44
N ALA A 246 -1.51 17.01 -15.42
CA ALA A 246 -2.83 16.42 -15.57
C ALA A 246 -3.23 15.80 -14.23
N VAL A 247 -4.40 16.20 -13.71
CA VAL A 247 -5.06 15.57 -12.56
C VAL A 247 -4.88 14.07 -12.70
N TYR A 248 -4.24 13.42 -11.72
CA TYR A 248 -3.97 11.98 -11.76
C TYR A 248 -5.28 11.26 -12.07
N ARG A 249 -5.43 10.83 -13.33
CA ARG A 249 -6.73 10.47 -13.88
C ARG A 249 -7.05 9.06 -13.43
N MET A 250 -7.53 8.99 -12.20
CA MET A 250 -7.84 7.80 -11.41
C MET A 250 -8.60 6.79 -12.27
N LYS A 251 -7.85 5.87 -12.88
CA LYS A 251 -8.42 4.71 -13.55
C LYS A 251 -8.82 3.79 -12.42
N HIS A 252 -10.12 3.67 -12.16
CA HIS A 252 -10.65 2.57 -11.37
C HIS A 252 -10.35 1.27 -12.13
N ILE A 253 -9.18 0.68 -11.87
CA ILE A 253 -8.85 -0.68 -12.29
C ILE A 253 -9.63 -1.59 -11.36
N THR A 254 -10.88 -1.88 -11.73
CA THR A 254 -11.71 -2.85 -11.02
C THR A 254 -10.95 -4.17 -10.89
N ALA A 255 -10.82 -4.67 -9.66
CA ALA A 255 -10.03 -5.85 -9.34
C ALA A 255 -10.31 -7.03 -10.32
N PRO A 256 -9.28 -7.75 -10.79
CA PRO A 256 -9.42 -8.76 -11.83
C PRO A 256 -10.33 -9.91 -11.35
N LYS A 257 -11.56 -9.92 -11.87
CA LYS A 257 -12.58 -10.92 -11.52
C LYS A 257 -12.06 -12.33 -11.79
N LYS A 258 -11.79 -13.07 -10.70
CA LYS A 258 -11.15 -14.39 -10.67
C LYS A 258 -11.90 -15.44 -11.51
N ARG A 259 -11.62 -15.47 -12.82
CA ARG A 259 -12.17 -16.44 -13.77
C ARG A 259 -11.29 -17.69 -13.78
N GLY A 260 -11.91 -18.87 -13.88
CA GLY A 260 -11.25 -20.15 -13.61
C GLY A 260 -9.98 -20.41 -14.45
N GLY A 261 -8.95 -20.94 -13.79
CA GLY A 261 -7.73 -21.40 -14.45
C GLY A 261 -7.96 -22.68 -15.29
N GLY A 262 -7.06 -22.93 -16.24
CA GLY A 262 -7.07 -24.14 -17.06
C GLY A 262 -6.28 -23.99 -18.36
N PHE A 263 -6.64 -23.02 -19.19
CA PHE A 263 -6.13 -22.92 -20.57
C PHE A 263 -4.84 -22.11 -20.76
N VAL A 264 -4.61 -21.04 -19.97
CA VAL A 264 -3.51 -20.10 -20.24
C VAL A 264 -2.12 -20.69 -19.89
N SER A 265 -2.02 -21.49 -18.83
CA SER A 265 -0.76 -22.15 -18.46
C SER A 265 -0.32 -23.19 -19.50
N ALA A 266 -1.27 -23.92 -20.10
CA ALA A 266 -0.98 -24.85 -21.19
C ALA A 266 -0.43 -24.11 -22.42
N ALA A 267 -1.01 -22.97 -22.80
CA ALA A 267 -0.55 -22.16 -23.92
C ALA A 267 0.87 -21.59 -23.72
N ILE A 268 1.18 -21.10 -22.52
CA ILE A 268 2.52 -20.56 -22.19
C ILE A 268 3.59 -21.67 -22.22
N ASN A 269 3.30 -22.84 -21.63
CA ASN A 269 4.22 -23.97 -21.65
C ASN A 269 4.46 -24.50 -23.08
N PHE A 270 3.42 -24.52 -23.93
CA PHE A 270 3.55 -24.89 -25.34
C PHE A 270 4.43 -23.90 -26.11
N LEU A 271 4.25 -22.59 -25.92
CA LEU A 271 5.07 -21.57 -26.57
C LEU A 271 6.55 -21.65 -26.16
N GLY A 272 6.83 -21.93 -24.88
CA GLY A 272 8.18 -22.17 -24.40
C GLY A 272 8.83 -23.41 -25.04
N ALA A 273 8.09 -24.52 -25.14
CA ALA A 273 8.57 -25.74 -25.79
C ALA A 273 8.90 -25.53 -27.29
N VAL A 274 8.06 -24.78 -28.01
CA VAL A 274 8.32 -24.42 -29.43
C VAL A 274 9.58 -23.56 -29.57
N PHE A 275 9.81 -22.59 -28.67
CA PHE A 275 11.02 -21.77 -28.70
C PHE A 275 12.29 -22.61 -28.52
N PHE A 276 12.32 -23.51 -27.53
CA PHE A 276 13.47 -24.41 -27.32
C PHE A 276 13.69 -25.37 -28.49
N LEU A 277 12.62 -25.85 -29.13
CA LEU A 277 12.72 -26.73 -30.31
C LEU A 277 13.32 -25.98 -31.51
N ILE A 278 12.92 -24.73 -31.77
CA ILE A 278 13.50 -23.89 -32.83
C ILE A 278 15.00 -23.65 -32.58
N VAL A 279 15.39 -23.33 -31.34
CA VAL A 279 16.80 -23.14 -30.96
C VAL A 279 17.60 -24.45 -31.14
N ALA A 280 17.05 -25.59 -30.73
CA ALA A 280 17.70 -26.90 -30.90
C ALA A 280 17.90 -27.26 -32.38
N VAL A 281 16.89 -27.04 -33.24
CA VAL A 281 17.00 -27.26 -34.69
C VAL A 281 18.05 -26.32 -35.31
N GLY A 282 18.08 -25.04 -34.91
CA GLY A 282 19.08 -24.07 -35.37
C GLY A 282 20.52 -24.47 -35.00
N ILE A 283 20.73 -25.01 -33.79
CA ILE A 283 22.03 -25.55 -33.35
C ILE A 283 22.39 -26.81 -34.14
N LEU A 284 21.45 -27.74 -34.33
CA LEU A 284 21.69 -28.98 -35.08
C LEU A 284 22.05 -28.71 -36.55
N TRP A 285 21.36 -27.76 -37.19
CA TRP A 285 21.69 -27.29 -38.54
C TRP A 285 23.11 -26.70 -38.57
N ARG A 286 23.44 -25.83 -37.60
CA ARG A 286 24.79 -25.26 -37.42
C ARG A 286 25.90 -26.29 -37.24
N VAL A 287 25.59 -27.50 -36.76
CA VAL A 287 26.57 -28.60 -36.61
C VAL A 287 26.72 -29.41 -37.89
N LEU A 288 25.64 -29.63 -38.63
CA LEU A 288 25.64 -30.42 -39.87
C LEU A 288 26.27 -29.66 -41.06
N ASP A 289 26.03 -28.36 -41.19
CA ASP A 289 26.40 -27.56 -42.38
C ASP A 289 27.92 -27.33 -42.52
N VAL A 290 28.67 -27.42 -41.42
CA VAL A 290 30.12 -27.06 -41.38
C VAL A 290 31.00 -27.95 -42.26
N ARG A 291 30.53 -29.15 -42.64
CA ARG A 291 31.29 -30.10 -43.48
C ARG A 291 30.94 -30.06 -44.97
N GLY A 292 29.85 -29.40 -45.37
CA GLY A 292 29.40 -29.37 -46.77
C GLY A 292 30.03 -28.26 -47.60
N PHE A 293 29.90 -27.00 -47.16
CA PHE A 293 29.96 -25.85 -48.07
C PHE A 293 31.34 -25.30 -48.47
N ARG A 294 32.45 -25.84 -47.95
CA ARG A 294 33.81 -25.29 -48.18
C ARG A 294 34.51 -25.75 -49.48
N LYS A 295 33.79 -26.18 -50.52
CA LYS A 295 34.41 -26.74 -51.75
C LYS A 295 33.93 -26.24 -53.12
N THR A 296 32.87 -25.43 -53.23
CA THR A 296 32.23 -25.16 -54.55
C THR A 296 31.98 -23.70 -54.92
N PHE A 297 32.27 -22.71 -54.05
CA PHE A 297 32.10 -21.29 -54.37
C PHE A 297 33.36 -20.45 -54.17
N VAL A 298 34.26 -20.53 -55.17
CA VAL A 298 35.18 -19.43 -55.51
C VAL A 298 34.74 -18.92 -56.89
N PRO A 299 33.89 -17.87 -56.97
CA PRO A 299 33.60 -17.23 -58.25
C PRO A 299 34.89 -16.60 -58.81
N ALA A 300 35.23 -16.92 -60.05
CA ALA A 300 36.41 -16.37 -60.69
C ALA A 300 36.24 -14.85 -60.91
N LEU A 301 37.03 -14.05 -60.21
CA LEU A 301 37.10 -12.59 -60.41
C LEU A 301 37.47 -12.28 -61.87
N PRO A 302 36.65 -11.51 -62.62
CA PRO A 302 36.89 -11.24 -64.02
C PRO A 302 38.15 -10.39 -64.22
N SER A 303 38.85 -10.65 -65.33
CA SER A 303 40.20 -10.13 -65.61
C SER A 303 40.42 -8.62 -65.42
N PRO A 304 39.51 -7.70 -65.82
CA PRO A 304 39.77 -6.26 -65.79
C PRO A 304 40.14 -5.70 -64.41
N VAL A 305 39.65 -6.31 -63.32
CA VAL A 305 39.93 -5.87 -61.95
C VAL A 305 41.39 -6.13 -61.55
N ARG A 306 42.07 -7.10 -62.17
CA ARG A 306 43.48 -7.45 -61.85
C ARG A 306 44.49 -6.46 -62.42
N GLU A 307 44.13 -5.73 -63.46
CA GLU A 307 45.02 -4.77 -64.11
C GLU A 307 44.96 -3.41 -63.40
N PHE A 308 43.78 -2.98 -62.96
CA PHE A 308 43.60 -1.73 -62.22
C PHE A 308 44.34 -1.70 -60.87
N VAL A 309 44.53 -2.86 -60.22
CA VAL A 309 45.34 -2.98 -58.99
C VAL A 309 46.84 -2.89 -59.28
N LYS A 310 47.30 -3.22 -60.49
CA LYS A 310 48.72 -3.08 -60.90
C LYS A 310 49.12 -1.66 -61.30
N SER A 311 48.17 -0.80 -61.65
CA SER A 311 48.44 0.59 -62.07
C SER A 311 48.53 1.60 -60.92
N ILE A 312 48.28 1.19 -59.67
CA ILE A 312 48.21 2.07 -58.49
C ILE A 312 49.52 2.10 -57.68
N ASP A 313 50.44 1.15 -57.91
CA ASP A 313 51.67 0.98 -57.12
C ASP A 313 52.94 1.02 -58.00
N PRO A 314 53.33 2.19 -58.54
CA PRO A 314 54.63 2.39 -59.18
C PRO A 314 55.73 2.60 -58.13
N LYS A 315 56.89 1.97 -58.36
CA LYS A 315 58.14 2.22 -57.62
C LYS A 315 58.82 3.52 -58.05
#